data_AF-A0A9D8UQ75-F1
#
_entry.id   AF-A0A9D8UQ75-F1
#
_cell.length_a   1.000
_cell.length_b   1.000
_cell.length_c   1.000
_cell.angle_alpha   90.00
_cell.angle_beta   90.00
_cell.angle_gamma   90.00
#
_symmetry.space_group_name_H-M   'P 1'
#
loop_
_entity.id
_entity.type
_entity.pdbx_description
1 polymer ?
#
loop_
_entity_poly.entity_id
_entity_poly.type
_entity_poly.pdbx_seq_one_letter_code
_entity_poly.pdbx_strand_id
1 'polypeptide(L)'
;MLYRIVLLFSVLFLGCNDLFQNEQSDRIWMFVASAEQQCITPEYSSLEVALKQLTDNNISVLNSRELNYVVCEACTCPTGIQYNALIKAEDQQKAIELGWQRVDEGDDTPE
;
A
#
# COMPACT_ATOMS: atom_id res chain seq x y z
N MET A 1 -40.81 44.14 -33.84
CA MET A 1 -39.88 43.75 -34.91
C MET A 1 -38.49 43.77 -34.30
N LEU A 2 -37.71 42.70 -34.14
CA LEU A 2 -37.71 41.33 -34.67
C LEU A 2 -37.13 40.42 -33.55
N TYR A 3 -37.73 39.23 -33.38
CA TYR A 3 -37.08 37.93 -33.15
C TYR A 3 -35.83 37.87 -32.25
N ARG A 4 -35.89 37.22 -31.07
CA ARG A 4 -35.71 35.75 -30.88
C ARG A 4 -34.56 35.16 -31.71
N ILE A 5 -33.77 34.28 -31.07
CA ILE A 5 -32.59 33.54 -31.57
C ILE A 5 -31.31 34.34 -31.24
N VAL A 6 -30.54 34.05 -30.18
CA VAL A 6 -29.80 32.80 -29.97
C VAL A 6 -29.77 32.46 -28.46
N LEU A 7 -30.70 31.60 -28.04
CA LEU A 7 -30.38 30.52 -27.09
C LEU A 7 -29.52 29.54 -27.88
N LEU A 8 -28.21 29.46 -27.60
CA LEU A 8 -27.29 28.36 -27.93
C LEU A 8 -25.85 28.86 -27.81
N PHE A 9 -25.34 28.94 -26.59
CA PHE A 9 -24.03 28.38 -26.23
C PHE A 9 -23.92 28.37 -24.70
N SER A 10 -24.91 27.75 -24.07
CA SER A 10 -24.62 26.86 -22.97
C SER A 10 -23.52 25.89 -23.42
N VAL A 11 -22.76 25.37 -22.46
CA VAL A 11 -21.69 24.37 -22.57
C VAL A 11 -20.27 24.95 -22.77
N LEU A 12 -19.40 24.59 -21.82
CA LEU A 12 -17.92 24.50 -21.91
C LEU A 12 -17.04 25.60 -21.32
N PHE A 13 -17.49 26.28 -20.25
CA PHE A 13 -16.54 26.85 -19.26
C PHE A 13 -16.74 26.31 -17.85
N LEU A 14 -17.25 25.08 -17.73
CA LEU A 14 -16.82 24.19 -16.65
C LEU A 14 -15.44 23.70 -17.07
N GLY A 15 -14.42 24.52 -16.79
CA GLY A 15 -13.04 24.11 -16.97
C GLY A 15 -12.83 22.80 -16.23
N CYS A 16 -12.52 21.76 -17.00
CA CYS A 16 -11.98 20.49 -16.54
C CYS A 16 -10.71 20.75 -15.73
N ASN A 17 -10.85 21.04 -14.45
CA ASN A 17 -9.76 20.89 -13.50
C ASN A 17 -10.14 19.71 -12.60
N ASP A 18 -9.21 18.76 -12.48
CA ASP A 18 -9.30 17.49 -11.75
C ASP A 18 -9.79 16.25 -12.53
N LEU A 19 -9.50 16.18 -13.84
CA LEU A 19 -9.45 14.90 -14.58
C LEU A 19 -8.07 14.24 -14.49
N PHE A 20 -7.33 14.54 -13.42
CA PHE A 20 -6.34 13.63 -12.86
C PHE A 20 -6.94 13.07 -11.58
N GLN A 21 -8.00 12.26 -11.71
CA GLN A 21 -8.25 11.23 -10.72
C GLN A 21 -7.05 10.30 -10.80
N ASN A 22 -6.04 10.64 -9.99
CA ASN A 22 -4.98 9.76 -9.58
C ASN A 22 -5.64 8.41 -9.34
N GLU A 23 -5.37 7.40 -10.17
CA GLU A 23 -5.69 6.01 -9.85
C GLU A 23 -4.79 5.61 -8.68
N GLN A 24 -4.97 6.26 -7.53
CA GLN A 24 -4.52 5.75 -6.26
C GLN A 24 -5.36 4.51 -6.05
N SER A 25 -4.74 3.36 -6.33
CA SER A 25 -5.23 2.07 -5.90
C SER A 25 -5.78 2.22 -4.48
N ASP A 26 -7.06 1.85 -4.30
CA ASP A 26 -7.75 1.89 -3.00
C ASP A 26 -7.13 0.93 -1.98
N ARG A 27 -6.11 0.18 -2.41
CA ARG A 27 -5.42 -0.87 -1.68
C ARG A 27 -3.91 -0.69 -1.84
N ILE A 28 -3.20 -1.01 -0.78
CA ILE A 28 -1.76 -0.90 -0.71
C ILE A 28 -1.17 -2.15 -0.05
N TRP A 29 -0.10 -2.66 -0.64
CA TRP A 29 0.69 -3.70 0.00
C TRP A 29 1.59 -3.08 1.04
N MET A 30 1.44 -3.55 2.27
CA MET A 30 2.33 -3.27 3.38
C MET A 30 3.11 -4.54 3.70
N PHE A 31 4.34 -4.41 4.18
CA PHE A 31 5.13 -5.51 4.68
C PHE A 31 5.68 -5.24 6.07
N VAL A 32 5.99 -6.30 6.77
CA VAL A 32 6.78 -6.27 7.99
C VAL A 32 7.75 -7.44 7.99
N ALA A 33 8.92 -7.21 8.55
CA ALA A 33 9.95 -8.19 8.80
C ALA A 33 9.51 -9.23 9.86
N SER A 34 9.84 -10.51 9.66
CA SER A 34 9.75 -11.50 10.76
C SER A 34 10.93 -11.36 11.73
N ALA A 35 10.72 -11.01 13.00
CA ALA A 35 11.87 -10.91 13.91
C ALA A 35 12.49 -12.24 14.36
N GLU A 36 11.88 -13.41 14.08
CA GLU A 36 12.58 -14.69 14.34
C GLU A 36 13.93 -14.75 13.60
N GLN A 37 14.09 -13.94 12.54
CA GLN A 37 15.28 -13.91 11.71
C GLN A 37 15.79 -12.49 11.42
N GLN A 38 15.29 -11.45 12.11
CA GLN A 38 15.76 -10.07 11.93
C GLN A 38 16.30 -9.45 13.23
N CYS A 39 17.33 -8.61 13.13
CA CYS A 39 17.95 -7.91 14.25
C CYS A 39 17.13 -6.70 14.77
N ILE A 40 15.79 -6.76 14.66
CA ILE A 40 14.86 -5.70 15.06
C ILE A 40 13.57 -6.28 15.63
N THR A 41 12.80 -5.48 16.36
CA THR A 41 11.40 -5.76 16.75
C THR A 41 10.43 -4.92 15.92
N PRO A 42 9.24 -5.42 15.57
CA PRO A 42 8.40 -6.38 16.31
C PRO A 42 8.61 -7.84 15.95
N GLU A 43 8.49 -8.72 16.95
CA GLU A 43 8.66 -10.17 16.79
C GLU A 43 7.35 -10.86 16.42
N TYR A 44 7.35 -11.38 15.20
CA TYR A 44 6.24 -12.16 14.65
C TYR A 44 6.75 -13.56 14.39
N SER A 45 6.21 -14.53 15.13
CA SER A 45 6.52 -15.95 14.96
C SER A 45 5.84 -16.59 13.74
N SER A 46 4.86 -15.89 13.14
CA SER A 46 4.18 -16.33 11.93
C SER A 46 3.46 -15.18 11.24
N LEU A 47 3.08 -15.42 9.97
CA LEU A 47 2.20 -14.54 9.22
C LEU A 47 0.89 -14.27 9.99
N GLU A 48 0.29 -15.29 10.61
CA GLU A 48 -0.96 -15.14 11.36
C GLU A 48 -0.83 -14.16 12.53
N VAL A 49 0.28 -14.22 13.28
CA VAL A 49 0.55 -13.30 14.39
C VAL A 49 0.73 -11.87 13.88
N ALA A 50 1.41 -11.69 12.75
CA ALA A 50 1.55 -10.38 12.11
C ALA A 50 0.20 -9.80 11.68
N LEU A 51 -0.62 -10.59 10.98
CA LEU A 51 -1.94 -10.17 10.54
C LEU A 51 -2.88 -9.88 11.73
N LYS A 52 -2.76 -10.66 12.81
CA LYS A 52 -3.53 -10.44 14.03
C LYS A 52 -3.31 -9.05 14.62
N GLN A 53 -2.07 -8.54 14.59
CA GLN A 53 -1.76 -7.19 15.03
C GLN A 53 -2.53 -6.14 14.22
N LEU A 54 -2.62 -6.29 12.89
CA LEU A 54 -3.41 -5.40 12.04
C LEU A 54 -4.90 -5.46 12.40
N THR A 55 -5.46 -6.66 12.51
CA THR A 55 -6.88 -6.83 12.82
C THR A 55 -7.26 -6.33 14.22
N ASP A 56 -6.39 -6.53 15.21
CA ASP A 56 -6.61 -6.05 16.59
C ASP A 56 -6.58 -4.52 16.66
N ASN A 57 -5.97 -3.85 15.66
CA ASN A 57 -5.93 -2.40 15.51
C ASN A 57 -6.96 -1.87 14.50
N ASN A 58 -8.00 -2.65 14.18
CA ASN A 58 -9.08 -2.30 13.25
C ASN A 58 -8.62 -2.02 11.80
N ILE A 59 -7.52 -2.64 11.37
CA ILE A 59 -7.06 -2.59 9.98
C ILE A 59 -7.52 -3.87 9.28
N SER A 60 -8.31 -3.71 8.21
CA SER A 60 -8.83 -4.86 7.46
C SER A 60 -7.78 -5.40 6.49
N VAL A 61 -7.43 -6.67 6.66
CA VAL A 61 -6.54 -7.40 5.74
C VAL A 61 -7.37 -7.98 4.61
N LEU A 62 -7.10 -7.54 3.38
CA LEU A 62 -7.78 -7.98 2.16
C LEU A 62 -7.10 -9.20 1.52
N ASN A 63 -5.78 -9.27 1.65
CA ASN A 63 -4.96 -10.39 1.18
C ASN A 63 -3.66 -10.43 1.98
N SER A 64 -2.94 -11.55 1.95
CA SER A 64 -1.68 -11.69 2.65
C SER A 64 -0.77 -12.71 1.96
N ARG A 65 0.54 -12.56 2.12
CA ARG A 65 1.53 -13.54 1.66
C ARG A 65 2.78 -13.47 2.52
N GLU A 66 3.44 -14.60 2.65
CA GLU A 66 4.78 -14.69 3.19
C GLU A 66 5.78 -14.74 2.02
N LEU A 67 6.85 -13.96 2.11
CA LEU A 67 7.93 -13.95 1.13
C LEU A 67 9.24 -14.36 1.82
N ASN A 68 9.98 -15.23 1.14
CA ASN A 68 11.27 -15.74 1.58
C ASN A 68 12.34 -15.28 0.59
N TYR A 69 13.19 -14.35 1.01
CA TYR A 69 14.32 -13.82 0.25
C TYR A 69 15.61 -14.55 0.59
N VAL A 70 16.48 -14.67 -0.40
CA VAL A 70 17.85 -15.15 -0.19
C VAL A 70 18.62 -14.08 0.57
N VAL A 71 19.20 -14.47 1.70
CA VAL A 71 19.90 -13.60 2.62
C VAL A 71 21.38 -13.55 2.28
N CYS A 72 22.02 -12.39 2.48
CA CYS A 72 23.46 -12.29 2.36
C CYS A 72 24.13 -13.09 3.49
N GLU A 73 24.89 -14.13 3.13
CA GLU A 73 25.62 -14.96 4.10
C GLU A 73 26.68 -14.18 4.90
N ALA A 74 27.16 -13.06 4.37
CA ALA A 74 28.16 -12.21 5.03
C ALA A 74 27.55 -11.14 5.95
N CYS A 75 26.22 -10.96 5.93
CA CYS A 75 25.55 -10.00 6.81
C CYS A 75 25.43 -10.56 8.23
N THR A 76 25.68 -9.70 9.22
CA THR A 76 25.49 -10.05 10.65
C THR A 76 24.04 -10.36 11.00
N CYS A 77 23.09 -9.94 10.15
CA CYS A 77 21.65 -10.14 10.30
C CYS A 77 21.10 -10.72 9.00
N PRO A 78 21.22 -12.03 8.76
CA PRO A 78 20.69 -12.67 7.55
C PRO A 78 19.17 -12.75 7.63
N THR A 79 18.45 -11.88 6.89
CA THR A 79 16.99 -11.75 6.98
C THR A 79 16.27 -12.13 5.69
N GLY A 80 15.50 -13.23 5.70
CA GLY A 80 14.82 -13.71 4.49
C GLY A 80 13.32 -13.49 4.51
N ILE A 81 12.70 -13.52 5.70
CA ILE A 81 11.24 -13.61 5.77
C ILE A 81 10.59 -12.23 5.92
N GLN A 82 9.65 -11.94 5.02
CA GLN A 82 8.74 -10.80 5.09
C GLN A 82 7.29 -11.28 5.09
N TYR A 83 6.47 -10.65 5.91
CA TYR A 83 5.02 -10.83 5.93
C TYR A 83 4.37 -9.64 5.26
N ASN A 84 3.63 -9.89 4.18
CA ASN A 84 2.95 -8.86 3.41
C ASN A 84 1.44 -8.96 3.64
N ALA A 85 0.80 -7.81 3.76
CA ALA A 85 -0.64 -7.65 3.87
C ALA A 85 -1.12 -6.60 2.87
N LEU A 86 -2.15 -6.93 2.10
CA LEU A 86 -2.89 -5.97 1.29
C LEU A 86 -3.96 -5.37 2.18
N ILE A 87 -3.88 -4.07 2.42
CA ILE A 87 -4.85 -3.32 3.22
C ILE A 87 -5.45 -2.22 2.38
N LYS A 88 -6.47 -1.54 2.88
CA LYS A 88 -6.95 -0.32 2.25
C LYS A 88 -5.93 0.81 2.39
N ALA A 89 -5.84 1.66 1.37
CA ALA A 89 -4.94 2.82 1.39
C ALA A 89 -5.25 3.79 2.55
N GLU A 90 -6.51 3.90 2.98
CA GLU A 90 -6.93 4.74 4.12
C GLU A 90 -6.32 4.32 5.47
N ASP A 91 -5.92 3.06 5.62
CA ASP A 91 -5.32 2.52 6.84
C ASP A 91 -3.78 2.52 6.81
N GLN A 92 -3.16 3.00 5.72
CA GLN A 92 -1.72 3.01 5.54
C GLN A 92 -0.98 3.67 6.71
N GLN A 93 -1.42 4.86 7.13
CA GLN A 93 -0.75 5.62 8.18
C GLN A 93 -0.78 4.86 9.52
N LYS A 94 -1.90 4.21 9.85
CA LYS A 94 -2.01 3.37 11.06
C LYS A 94 -1.08 2.16 10.97
N ALA A 95 -1.00 1.51 9.81
CA ALA A 95 -0.09 0.39 9.62
C ALA A 95 1.38 0.81 9.81
N ILE A 96 1.76 2.00 9.31
CA ILE A 96 3.10 2.56 9.52
C ILE A 96 3.39 2.81 11.00
N GLU A 97 2.43 3.33 11.75
CA GLU A 97 2.54 3.53 13.20
C GLU A 97 2.71 2.21 13.97
N LEU A 98 2.22 1.10 13.42
CA LEU A 98 2.42 -0.26 13.96
C LEU A 98 3.76 -0.90 13.54
N GLY A 99 4.56 -0.21 12.74
CA GLY A 99 5.87 -0.69 12.27
C GLY A 99 5.85 -1.35 10.88
N TRP A 100 4.73 -1.31 10.17
CA TRP A 100 4.66 -1.81 8.79
C TRP A 100 5.23 -0.80 7.80
N GLN A 101 5.76 -1.28 6.70
CA GLN A 101 6.36 -0.47 5.65
C GLN A 101 5.62 -0.70 4.34
N ARG A 102 5.56 0.32 3.48
CA ARG A 102 4.99 0.14 2.14
C ARG A 102 5.91 -0.79 1.35
N VAL A 103 5.34 -1.76 0.64
CA VAL A 103 6.10 -2.53 -0.35
C VAL A 103 6.46 -1.58 -1.49
N ASP A 104 7.75 -1.33 -1.69
CA ASP A 104 8.22 -0.71 -2.92
C ASP A 104 8.04 -1.73 -4.04
N GLU A 105 7.06 -1.48 -4.90
CA GLU A 105 6.99 -2.10 -6.22
C GLU A 105 8.12 -1.49 -7.03
N GLY A 106 9.35 -1.95 -6.75
CA GLY A 106 10.52 -1.63 -7.55
C GLY A 106 10.21 -2.02 -8.99
N ASP A 107 10.44 -1.08 -9.89
CA ASP A 107 10.33 -1.23 -11.34
C ASP A 107 11.11 -2.48 -11.80
N ASP A 108 10.40 -3.57 -12.08
CA ASP A 108 10.91 -4.80 -12.72
C ASP A 108 11.26 -4.53 -14.21
N THR A 109 11.81 -3.36 -14.56
CA THR A 109 12.37 -3.15 -15.89
C THR A 109 13.77 -3.73 -15.95
N PRO A 110 14.01 -4.75 -16.79
CA PRO A 110 15.38 -5.16 -17.10
C PRO A 110 16.07 -4.03 -17.87
N GLU A 111 17.23 -3.57 -17.36
CA GLU A 111 18.19 -2.74 -18.11
C GLU A 111 18.72 -3.45 -19.37
#